data_AF-A0A3D2M2U1-F1
#
_entry.id   AF-A0A3D2M2U1-F1
#
_cell.length_a   1.000
_cell.length_b   1.000
_cell.length_c   1.000
_cell.angle_alpha   90.00
_cell.angle_beta   90.00
_cell.angle_gamma   90.00
#
_symmetry.space_group_name_H-M   'P 1'
#
loop_
_entity.id
_entity.type
_entity.pdbx_description
1 polymer ?
#
loop_
_entity_poly.entity_id
_entity_poly.type
_entity_poly.pdbx_seq_one_letter_code
_entity_poly.pdbx_strand_id
1 'polypeptide(L)'
;YTTLGVRFSLDDFGTGFSSFVHLSRLPISLLKIDKSFVDGVAAKADNSLVQAMIGLAHDLGLEVVAEGVERVAQLKLLERYGANQVQGYLISKPLPLAELEKYLSNREKPESVAGG
;
A
#
# COMPACT_ATOMS: atom_id res chain seq x y z
N TYR A 1 6.31 5.51 -16.65
CA TYR A 1 7.43 4.54 -16.62
C TYR A 1 8.68 5.20 -17.20
N THR A 2 9.83 5.01 -16.56
CA THR A 2 11.11 5.48 -17.13
C THR A 2 11.53 4.61 -18.31
N THR A 3 12.43 5.12 -19.15
CA THR A 3 13.03 4.36 -20.26
C THR A 3 13.73 3.06 -19.81
N LEU A 4 14.02 2.92 -18.51
CA LEU A 4 14.65 1.76 -17.89
C LEU A 4 13.64 0.75 -17.28
N GLY A 5 12.33 0.99 -17.38
CA GLY A 5 11.31 0.12 -16.76
C GLY A 5 11.19 0.26 -15.24
N VAL A 6 11.86 1.25 -14.64
CA VAL A 6 11.82 1.50 -13.20
C VAL A 6 10.53 2.23 -12.82
N ARG A 7 9.90 1.77 -11.73
CA ARG A 7 8.74 2.40 -11.08
C ARG A 7 9.18 3.17 -9.85
N PHE A 8 8.58 4.34 -9.63
CA PHE A 8 8.81 5.15 -8.43
C PHE A 8 7.57 5.13 -7.54
N SER A 9 7.78 5.00 -6.24
CA SER A 9 6.77 5.15 -5.21
C SER A 9 7.03 6.40 -4.37
N LEU A 10 5.98 7.10 -3.95
CA LEU A 10 6.08 8.13 -2.93
C LEU A 10 5.81 7.53 -1.54
N ASP A 11 6.71 7.78 -0.60
CA ASP A 11 6.66 7.26 0.76
C ASP A 11 6.05 8.25 1.77
N ASP A 12 5.61 7.74 2.92
CA ASP A 12 5.10 8.48 4.09
C ASP A 12 3.98 9.50 3.78
N PHE A 13 3.15 9.22 2.76
CA PHE A 13 2.13 10.15 2.34
C PHE A 13 1.09 10.38 3.44
N GLY A 14 0.87 11.66 3.74
CA GLY A 14 -0.05 12.13 4.78
C GLY A 14 0.65 12.59 6.07
N THR A 15 1.97 12.37 6.23
CA THR A 15 2.73 12.99 7.31
C THR A 15 3.20 14.40 6.88
N GLY A 16 2.62 15.47 7.46
CA GLY A 16 3.03 16.86 7.19
C GLY A 16 2.44 17.53 5.92
N PHE A 17 3.20 18.42 5.25
CA PHE A 17 2.79 19.22 4.08
C PHE A 17 2.72 18.41 2.77
N SER A 18 2.18 17.20 2.82
CA SER A 18 1.93 16.39 1.63
C SER A 18 0.70 16.92 0.88
N SER A 19 0.92 17.77 -0.11
CA SER A 19 -0.18 18.32 -0.92
C SER A 19 -0.40 17.47 -2.17
N PHE A 20 -1.63 16.93 -2.31
CA PHE A 20 -2.09 16.24 -3.51
C PHE A 20 -1.90 17.04 -4.81
N VAL A 21 -1.80 18.37 -4.72
CA VAL A 21 -1.55 19.26 -5.86
C VAL A 21 -0.25 18.90 -6.60
N HIS A 22 0.76 18.38 -5.92
CA HIS A 22 2.03 18.02 -6.55
C HIS A 22 2.07 16.59 -7.09
N LEU A 23 1.19 15.69 -6.63
CA LEU A 23 1.19 14.28 -7.01
C LEU A 23 0.99 14.07 -8.52
N SER A 24 0.11 14.86 -9.14
CA SER A 24 -0.18 14.77 -10.58
C SER A 24 1.01 15.09 -11.49
N ARG A 25 2.07 15.72 -10.97
CA ARG A 25 3.25 16.15 -11.73
C ARG A 25 4.46 15.26 -11.48
N LEU A 26 4.42 14.39 -10.48
CA LEU A 26 5.52 13.50 -10.15
C LEU A 26 5.47 12.25 -11.04
N PRO A 27 6.62 11.75 -11.53
CA PRO A 27 6.68 10.53 -12.34
C PRO A 27 6.60 9.26 -11.47
N ILE A 28 5.61 9.19 -10.58
CA ILE A 28 5.36 8.06 -9.68
C ILE A 28 4.25 7.17 -10.24
N SER A 29 4.26 5.91 -9.82
CA SER A 29 3.20 4.93 -10.14
C SER A 29 2.54 4.34 -8.91
N LEU A 30 3.05 4.67 -7.72
CA LEU A 30 2.61 4.09 -6.46
C LEU A 30 2.67 5.11 -5.33
N LEU A 31 1.64 5.10 -4.49
CA LEU A 31 1.52 5.92 -3.29
C LEU A 31 1.48 5.01 -2.05
N LYS A 32 2.33 5.28 -1.07
CA LYS A 32 2.33 4.56 0.22
C LYS A 32 1.56 5.40 1.24
N ILE A 33 0.48 4.85 1.80
CA ILE A 33 -0.28 5.48 2.89
C ILE A 33 0.35 5.05 4.21
N ASP A 34 0.81 6.04 4.97
CA ASP A 34 1.52 5.83 6.23
C ASP A 34 0.68 5.11 7.30
N LYS A 35 1.37 4.39 8.18
CA LYS A 35 0.80 3.63 9.30
C LYS A 35 -0.10 4.48 10.20
N SER A 36 0.22 5.75 10.43
CA SER A 36 -0.59 6.62 11.30
C SER A 36 -2.05 6.71 10.86
N PHE A 37 -2.31 6.72 9.54
CA PHE A 37 -3.66 6.68 8.98
C PHE A 37 -4.29 5.29 9.04
N VAL A 38 -3.50 4.24 8.78
CA VAL A 38 -3.94 2.84 8.82
C VAL A 38 -4.34 2.42 10.25
N ASP A 39 -3.67 2.93 11.27
CA ASP A 39 -4.04 2.68 12.67
C ASP A 39 -5.40 3.31 13.02
N GLY A 40 -5.72 4.47 12.44
CA GLY A 40 -7.01 5.14 12.61
C GLY A 40 -8.20 4.47 11.89
N VAL A 41 -7.94 3.67 10.84
CA VAL A 41 -8.99 3.15 9.94
C VAL A 41 -10.01 2.25 10.65
N ALA A 42 -9.65 1.59 11.75
CA ALA A 42 -10.53 0.66 12.47
C ALA A 42 -11.23 1.30 13.69
N ALA A 43 -10.82 2.49 14.12
CA ALA A 43 -11.24 3.10 15.39
C ALA A 43 -12.44 4.08 15.28
N LYS A 44 -12.82 4.50 14.06
CA LYS A 44 -13.86 5.49 13.70
C LYS A 44 -13.60 6.95 14.12
N ALA A 45 -13.21 7.71 13.09
CA ALA A 45 -13.53 9.12 12.75
C ALA A 45 -12.84 9.41 11.39
N ASP A 46 -11.68 8.77 11.14
CA ASP A 46 -10.78 8.98 10.00
C ASP A 46 -10.94 7.99 8.84
N ASN A 47 -11.96 7.12 8.88
CA ASN A 47 -12.20 6.12 7.83
C ASN A 47 -12.44 6.74 6.45
N SER A 48 -13.13 7.89 6.40
CA SER A 48 -13.42 8.59 5.15
C SER A 48 -12.16 9.20 4.53
N LEU A 49 -11.17 9.57 5.34
CA LEU A 49 -9.93 10.17 4.86
C LEU A 49 -9.09 9.13 4.10
N VAL A 50 -8.85 7.95 4.70
CA VAL A 50 -8.11 6.87 4.02
C VAL A 50 -8.80 6.45 2.73
N GLN A 51 -10.13 6.31 2.76
CA GLN A 51 -10.90 6.00 1.56
C GLN A 51 -10.77 7.09 0.48
N ALA A 52 -10.84 8.37 0.85
CA ALA A 52 -10.66 9.48 -0.08
C ALA A 52 -9.24 9.55 -0.64
N MET A 53 -8.21 9.29 0.17
CA MET A 53 -6.82 9.23 -0.28
C MET A 53 -6.62 8.13 -1.32
N ILE A 54 -7.19 6.94 -1.09
CA ILE A 54 -7.13 5.82 -2.04
C ILE A 54 -7.84 6.18 -3.34
N GLY A 55 -9.07 6.70 -3.26
CA GLY A 55 -9.82 7.12 -4.45
C GLY A 55 -9.08 8.16 -5.29
N LEU A 56 -8.52 9.19 -4.64
CA LEU A 56 -7.75 10.22 -5.33
C LEU A 56 -6.46 9.68 -5.96
N ALA A 57 -5.77 8.73 -5.30
CA ALA A 57 -4.62 8.07 -5.90
C ALA A 57 -5.00 7.31 -7.18
N HIS A 58 -6.13 6.60 -7.16
CA HIS A 58 -6.65 5.89 -8.33
C HIS A 58 -7.07 6.85 -9.46
N ASP A 59 -7.71 7.97 -9.13
CA ASP A 59 -8.06 9.01 -10.12
C ASP A 59 -6.83 9.61 -10.80
N LEU A 60 -5.68 9.60 -10.11
CA LEU A 60 -4.37 10.01 -10.65
C LEU A 60 -3.63 8.86 -11.37
N GLY A 61 -4.22 7.67 -11.47
CA GLY A 61 -3.60 6.50 -12.08
C GLY A 61 -2.49 5.85 -11.25
N LEU A 62 -2.49 6.06 -9.93
CA LEU A 62 -1.50 5.52 -9.00
C LEU A 62 -2.00 4.25 -8.32
N GLU A 63 -1.14 3.27 -8.13
CA GLU A 63 -1.38 2.16 -7.21
C GLU A 63 -1.21 2.62 -5.76
N VAL A 64 -1.86 1.94 -4.81
CA VAL A 64 -1.74 2.24 -3.38
C VAL A 64 -1.20 1.06 -2.58
N VAL A 65 -0.22 1.32 -1.73
CA VAL A 65 0.23 0.42 -0.66
C VAL A 65 -0.19 1.02 0.68
N ALA A 66 -0.93 0.28 1.49
CA ALA A 66 -1.24 0.68 2.86
C ALA A 66 -0.23 0.07 3.84
N GLU A 67 0.42 0.89 4.66
CA GLU A 67 1.50 0.47 5.56
C GLU A 67 1.06 0.26 7.00
N GLY A 68 1.80 -0.56 7.73
CA GLY A 68 1.53 -0.80 9.15
C GLY A 68 0.26 -1.59 9.45
N VAL A 69 -0.21 -2.42 8.50
CA VAL A 69 -1.37 -3.31 8.71
C VAL A 69 -1.02 -4.40 9.72
N GLU A 70 -1.70 -4.38 10.86
CA GLU A 70 -1.41 -5.25 12.01
C GLU A 70 -2.62 -6.10 12.45
N ARG A 71 -3.83 -5.74 11.99
CA ARG A 71 -5.08 -6.41 12.37
C ARG A 71 -5.92 -6.76 11.14
N VAL A 72 -6.59 -7.92 11.19
CA VAL A 72 -7.50 -8.38 10.13
C VAL A 72 -8.60 -7.36 9.81
N ALA A 73 -9.07 -6.60 10.81
CA ALA A 73 -10.05 -5.54 10.61
C ALA A 73 -9.53 -4.40 9.70
N GLN A 74 -8.26 -4.03 9.84
CA GLN A 74 -7.61 -3.03 8.98
C GLN A 74 -7.53 -3.56 7.54
N LEU A 75 -7.03 -4.79 7.36
CA LEU A 75 -6.94 -5.45 6.06
C LEU A 75 -8.28 -5.45 5.32
N LYS A 76 -9.34 -5.94 5.96
CA LYS A 76 -10.69 -6.00 5.37
C LYS A 76 -11.24 -4.63 4.98
N LEU A 77 -10.88 -3.57 5.71
CA LEU A 77 -11.29 -2.21 5.37
C LEU A 77 -10.51 -1.68 4.16
N LEU A 78 -9.19 -1.86 4.16
CA LEU A 78 -8.30 -1.43 3.08
C LEU A 78 -8.61 -2.14 1.77
N GLU A 79 -8.92 -3.44 1.80
CA GLU A 79 -9.42 -4.20 0.65
C GLU A 79 -10.72 -3.60 0.11
N ARG A 80 -11.69 -3.29 0.99
CA ARG A 80 -12.95 -2.64 0.58
C ARG A 80 -12.75 -1.25 0.01
N TYR A 81 -11.73 -0.52 0.46
CA TYR A 81 -11.39 0.80 -0.08
C TYR A 81 -10.60 0.73 -1.39
N GLY A 82 -10.15 -0.46 -1.79
CA GLY A 82 -9.43 -0.67 -3.04
C GLY A 82 -7.92 -0.50 -2.95
N ALA A 83 -7.32 -0.58 -1.76
CA ALA A 83 -5.85 -0.62 -1.65
C ALA A 83 -5.30 -1.78 -2.49
N ASN A 84 -4.33 -1.51 -3.37
CA ASN A 84 -3.78 -2.52 -4.28
C ASN A 84 -2.88 -3.52 -3.54
N GLN A 85 -2.19 -3.03 -2.51
CA GLN A 85 -1.19 -3.77 -1.75
C GLN A 85 -1.26 -3.36 -0.28
N VAL A 86 -0.79 -4.26 0.60
CA VAL A 86 -0.68 -4.00 2.04
C VAL A 86 0.69 -4.45 2.54
N GLN A 87 1.21 -3.72 3.51
CA GLN A 87 2.43 -4.06 4.25
C GLN A 87 2.17 -3.91 5.74
N GLY A 88 2.67 -4.85 6.55
CA GLY A 88 2.63 -4.74 7.99
C GLY A 88 2.78 -6.08 8.70
N TYR A 89 2.79 -6.04 10.04
CA TYR A 89 3.08 -7.22 10.85
C TYR A 89 1.99 -8.30 10.78
N LEU A 90 0.80 -7.97 10.25
CA LEU A 90 -0.19 -8.98 9.91
C LEU A 90 0.32 -9.95 8.82
N ILE A 91 1.17 -9.46 7.90
CA ILE A 91 1.75 -10.26 6.80
C ILE A 91 3.04 -10.94 7.25
N SER A 92 3.98 -10.14 7.76
CA SER A 92 5.23 -10.57 8.39
C SER A 92 5.89 -9.37 9.06
N LYS A 93 6.66 -9.61 10.12
CA LYS A 93 7.66 -8.64 10.58
C LYS A 93 8.84 -8.60 9.58
N PRO A 94 9.67 -7.54 9.57
CA PRO A 94 10.95 -7.56 8.89
C PRO A 94 11.76 -8.79 9.33
N LEU A 95 12.29 -9.52 8.36
CA LEU A 95 13.00 -10.77 8.59
C LEU A 95 14.49 -10.61 8.26
N PRO A 96 15.40 -11.19 9.06
CA PRO A 96 16.77 -11.44 8.63
C PRO A 96 16.80 -12.29 7.35
N LEU A 97 17.87 -12.19 6.57
CA LEU A 97 18.00 -12.88 5.27
C LEU A 97 17.69 -14.38 5.37
N ALA A 98 18.25 -15.08 6.36
CA ALA A 98 18.06 -16.53 6.53
C ALA A 98 16.60 -16.93 6.83
N GLU A 99 15.83 -16.03 7.46
CA GLU A 99 14.40 -16.24 7.71
C GLU A 99 13.56 -15.87 6.49
N LEU A 100 13.96 -14.83 5.76
CA LEU A 100 13.34 -14.42 4.50
C LEU A 100 13.42 -15.54 3.44
N GLU A 101 14.56 -16.20 3.29
CA GLU A 101 14.73 -17.32 2.35
C GLU A 101 13.73 -18.46 2.64
N LYS A 102 13.55 -18.80 3.92
CA LYS A 102 12.56 -19.80 4.36
C LYS A 102 11.14 -19.32 4.11
N TYR A 103 10.87 -18.05 4.41
CA TYR A 103 9.56 -17.42 4.19
C TYR A 103 9.14 -17.46 2.72
N LEU A 104 10.06 -17.16 1.80
CA LEU A 104 9.82 -17.19 0.36
C LEU A 104 9.68 -18.62 -0.18
N SER A 105 10.46 -19.56 0.36
CA SER A 105 10.41 -20.97 -0.07
C SER A 105 9.14 -21.70 0.37
N ASN A 106 8.55 -21.30 1.50
CA ASN A 106 7.33 -21.89 2.04
C ASN A 106 6.04 -21.31 1.46
N ARG A 107 6.12 -20.24 0.65
CA ARG A 107 4.95 -19.74 -0.07
C ARG A 107 4.72 -20.61 -1.31
N GLU A 108 3.57 -21.27 -1.40
CA GLU A 108 3.13 -21.87 -2.66
C GLU A 108 3.24 -20.79 -3.76
N LYS A 109 3.79 -21.18 -4.92
CA LYS A 109 3.86 -20.27 -6.07
C LYS A 109 2.46 -19.72 -6.31
N PRO A 110 2.29 -18.41 -6.52
CA PRO A 110 1.00 -17.89 -6.94
C PRO A 110 0.61 -18.67 -8.20
N GLU A 111 -0.60 -19.25 -8.21
CA GLU A 111 -1.14 -19.91 -9.39
C GLU A 111 -0.95 -18.96 -10.58
N SER A 112 -0.25 -19.43 -11.61
CA SER A 112 -0.15 -18.70 -12.86
C SER A 112 -1.58 -18.45 -13.32
N VAL A 113 -2.03 -17.20 -13.32
CA VAL A 113 -3.28 -16.84 -13.99
C VAL A 113 -3.08 -17.21 -15.45
N ALA A 114 -3.67 -18.34 -15.84
CA ALA A 114 -3.72 -18.78 -17.21
C ALA A 114 -4.41 -17.67 -18.00
N GLY A 115 -3.73 -17.16 -19.03
CA GLY A 115 -4.32 -16.22 -19.96
C GLY A 115 -5.60 -16.80 -20.57
N GLY A 116 -6.66 -16.01 -20.51
CA GLY A 116 -7.88 -16.16 -21.29
C GLY A 116 -8.10 -14.89 -22.09
#